data_AF-A0A497R5B6-F1
#
_entry.id   AF-A0A497R5B6-F1
#
_cell.length_a   1.000
_cell.length_b   1.000
_cell.length_c   1.000
_cell.angle_alpha   90.00
_cell.angle_beta   90.00
_cell.angle_gamma   90.00
#
_symmetry.space_group_name_H-M   'P 1'
#
loop_
_entity.id
_entity.type
_entity.pdbx_description
1 polymer ?
#
loop_
_entity_poly.entity_id
_entity_poly.type
_entity_poly.pdbx_seq_one_letter_code
_entity_poly.pdbx_strand_id
1 'polypeptide(L)'
;GKTNLSFVFSPTKEELPTNYGAELFHALTPIELECTIADATFGYGYPSLYQITNCTILKGKDYDLPITRIFSFEGALTGFFETSDRVVVRGLLEKVLPQKEGKESFAQIMLGSKECAGDEFIIFADDYEEIVAKRK
;
A
#
# COMPACT_ATOMS: atom_id res chain seq x y z
N GLY A 1 -15.19 -8.22 21.70
CA GLY A 1 -14.39 -7.57 20.66
C GLY A 1 -13.45 -6.60 21.34
N LYS A 2 -12.14 -6.71 21.11
CA LYS A 2 -11.21 -5.65 21.52
C LYS A 2 -11.27 -4.58 20.45
N THR A 3 -11.94 -3.47 20.76
CA THR A 3 -11.92 -2.29 19.89
C THR A 3 -10.54 -1.67 20.03
N ASN A 4 -9.67 -1.84 19.02
CA ASN A 4 -8.46 -1.07 18.94
C ASN A 4 -8.85 0.37 18.57
N LEU A 5 -8.62 1.30 19.50
CA LEU A 5 -8.85 2.71 19.28
C LEU A 5 -7.72 3.22 18.37
N SER A 6 -8.00 3.49 17.10
CA SER A 6 -7.05 4.07 16.16
C SER A 6 -7.02 5.59 16.33
N PHE A 7 -5.91 6.13 16.83
CA PHE A 7 -5.66 7.57 16.80
C PHE A 7 -4.95 7.91 15.49
N VAL A 8 -5.53 8.85 14.72
CA VAL A 8 -4.90 9.39 13.50
C VAL A 8 -4.10 10.62 13.88
N PHE A 9 -2.81 10.62 13.54
CA PHE A 9 -1.93 11.78 13.70
C PHE A 9 -1.57 12.33 12.34
N SER A 10 -1.67 13.66 12.17
CA SER A 10 -1.12 14.33 10.99
C SER A 10 0.38 14.54 11.22
N PRO A 11 1.27 13.86 10.47
CA PRO A 11 2.71 14.06 10.61
C PRO A 11 3.09 15.50 10.25
N THR A 12 4.09 16.01 10.97
CA THR A 12 4.77 17.27 10.64
C THR A 12 5.58 17.11 9.35
N LYS A 13 5.97 18.23 8.73
CA LYS A 13 6.72 18.20 7.47
C LYS A 13 8.05 17.46 7.61
N GLU A 14 8.68 17.57 8.78
CA GLU A 14 9.95 16.95 9.13
C GLU A 14 9.82 15.44 9.34
N GLU A 15 8.62 14.95 9.67
CA GLU A 15 8.31 13.52 9.85
C GLU A 15 7.94 12.83 8.55
N LEU A 16 7.58 13.57 7.50
CA LEU A 16 7.19 12.96 6.23
C LEU A 16 8.40 12.29 5.55
N PRO A 17 8.26 11.02 5.10
CA PRO A 17 9.36 10.29 4.46
C PRO A 17 9.75 10.86 3.09
N THR A 18 8.92 11.72 2.50
CA THR A 18 9.11 12.30 1.18
C THR A 18 8.75 13.78 1.16
N ASN A 19 9.60 14.60 0.56
CA ASN A 19 9.31 16.00 0.29
C ASN A 19 8.40 16.16 -0.94
N TYR A 20 7.52 17.16 -0.92
CA TYR A 20 6.72 17.51 -2.10
C TYR A 20 7.62 17.78 -3.32
N GLY A 21 7.28 17.17 -4.46
CA GLY A 21 8.06 17.27 -5.71
C GLY A 21 9.30 16.37 -5.78
N ALA A 22 9.58 15.55 -4.75
CA ALA A 22 10.71 14.62 -4.78
C ALA A 22 10.46 13.38 -5.65
N GLU A 23 9.20 13.09 -6.00
CA GLU A 23 8.78 11.91 -6.74
C GLU A 23 7.71 12.30 -7.77
N LEU A 24 7.76 11.67 -8.95
CA LEU A 24 6.68 11.69 -9.94
C LEU A 24 6.01 10.33 -9.99
N PHE A 25 4.70 10.33 -10.23
CA PHE A 25 3.85 9.14 -10.19
C PHE A 25 3.20 8.93 -11.54
N HIS A 26 3.29 7.72 -12.09
CA HIS A 26 2.56 7.33 -13.29
C HIS A 26 1.60 6.18 -12.96
N ALA A 27 0.31 6.46 -13.05
CA ALA A 27 -0.74 5.46 -12.94
C ALA A 27 -0.61 4.41 -14.05
N LEU A 28 -0.74 3.13 -13.68
CA LEU A 28 -0.69 2.01 -14.62
C LEU A 28 -2.04 1.31 -14.67
N THR A 29 -2.26 0.31 -13.83
CA THR A 29 -3.46 -0.53 -13.86
C THR A 29 -3.77 -1.08 -12.47
N PRO A 30 -5.05 -1.33 -12.13
CA PRO A 30 -5.39 -2.00 -10.89
C PRO A 30 -4.82 -3.42 -10.84
N ILE A 31 -4.19 -3.78 -9.72
CA ILE A 31 -3.71 -5.14 -9.47
C ILE A 31 -4.11 -5.61 -8.07
N GLU A 32 -3.96 -6.91 -7.84
CA GLU A 32 -4.09 -7.56 -6.54
C GLU A 32 -2.78 -8.25 -6.20
N LEU A 33 -2.27 -7.97 -5.01
CA LEU A 33 -0.92 -8.30 -4.57
C LEU A 33 -0.97 -8.90 -3.17
N GLU A 34 -0.31 -10.04 -2.97
CA GLU A 34 0.05 -10.54 -1.65
C GLU A 34 1.44 -10.01 -1.27
N CYS A 35 1.61 -9.53 -0.04
CA CYS A 35 2.89 -9.06 0.46
C CYS A 35 2.99 -9.11 2.00
N THR A 36 4.19 -8.87 2.52
CA THR A 36 4.47 -8.71 3.95
C THR A 36 4.76 -7.24 4.26
N ILE A 37 4.14 -6.68 5.29
CA ILE A 37 4.48 -5.34 5.81
C ILE A 37 5.88 -5.39 6.41
N ALA A 38 6.84 -4.71 5.79
CA ALA A 38 8.22 -4.64 6.25
C ALA A 38 8.42 -3.50 7.26
N ASP A 39 7.70 -2.39 7.09
CA ASP A 39 7.74 -1.24 7.98
C ASP A 39 6.38 -0.52 8.01
N ALA A 40 5.78 -0.45 9.20
CA ALA A 40 4.52 0.22 9.48
C ALA A 40 4.70 1.61 10.15
N THR A 41 5.93 2.14 10.23
CA THR A 41 6.24 3.40 10.91
C THR A 41 5.36 4.56 10.43
N PHE A 42 4.98 4.62 9.15
CA PHE A 42 4.11 5.68 8.63
C PHE A 42 2.67 5.21 8.37
N GLY A 43 2.31 4.03 8.88
CA GLY A 43 0.97 3.46 8.74
C GLY A 43 -0.09 4.23 9.53
N TYR A 44 0.28 4.87 10.64
CA TYR A 44 -0.61 5.70 11.47
C TYR A 44 -0.85 7.11 10.92
N GLY A 45 -0.14 7.49 9.85
CA GLY A 45 -0.31 8.79 9.20
C GLY A 45 -1.49 8.81 8.24
N TYR A 46 -1.87 10.02 7.82
CA TYR A 46 -2.77 10.22 6.69
C TYR A 46 -2.17 11.21 5.68
N PRO A 47 -1.92 10.78 4.42
CA PRO A 47 -2.06 9.42 3.89
C PRO A 47 -1.18 8.40 4.64
N SER A 48 -1.61 7.14 4.69
CA SER A 48 -0.82 6.09 5.33
C SER A 48 0.18 5.48 4.35
N LEU A 49 1.36 5.15 4.84
CA LEU A 49 2.44 4.55 4.06
C LEU A 49 2.98 3.32 4.78
N TYR A 50 3.00 2.20 4.06
CA TYR A 50 3.60 0.95 4.51
C TYR A 50 4.68 0.51 3.53
N GLN A 51 5.87 0.18 4.02
CA GLN A 51 6.87 -0.51 3.20
C GLN A 51 6.54 -1.99 3.17
N ILE A 52 6.73 -2.63 2.01
CA ILE A 52 6.37 -4.04 1.82
C ILE A 52 7.51 -4.84 1.19
N THR A 53 7.49 -6.15 1.45
CA THR A 53 8.41 -7.14 0.89
C THR A 53 7.66 -8.43 0.54
N ASN A 54 8.35 -9.39 -0.09
CA ASN A 54 7.80 -10.71 -0.46
C ASN A 54 6.51 -10.60 -1.32
N CYS A 55 6.56 -9.72 -2.31
CA CYS A 55 5.42 -9.35 -3.13
C CYS A 55 5.13 -10.41 -4.21
N THR A 56 3.89 -10.90 -4.28
CA THR A 56 3.40 -11.82 -5.32
C THR A 56 2.09 -11.30 -5.92
N ILE A 57 2.06 -11.08 -7.24
CA ILE A 57 0.85 -10.60 -7.93
C ILE A 57 -0.14 -11.77 -8.06
N LEU A 58 -1.32 -11.62 -7.46
CA LEU A 58 -2.41 -12.61 -7.51
C LEU A 58 -3.33 -12.40 -8.71
N LYS A 59 -3.55 -11.13 -9.09
CA LYS A 59 -4.39 -10.74 -10.23
C LYS A 59 -3.88 -9.45 -10.86
N GLY A 60 -3.76 -9.45 -12.18
CA GLY A 60 -3.24 -8.32 -12.94
C GLY A 60 -2.10 -8.75 -13.84
N LYS A 61 -1.41 -7.77 -14.42
CA LYS A 61 -0.24 -8.02 -15.26
C LYS A 61 1.02 -8.00 -14.40
N ASP A 62 1.95 -8.91 -14.68
CA ASP A 62 3.29 -8.87 -14.11
C ASP A 62 3.96 -7.51 -14.39
N TYR A 63 4.81 -7.09 -13.45
CA TYR A 63 5.50 -5.81 -13.53
C TYR A 63 6.98 -5.95 -13.17
N ASP A 64 7.84 -5.33 -13.98
CA ASP A 64 9.29 -5.57 -13.92
C ASP A 64 10.00 -4.80 -12.79
N LEU A 65 9.37 -3.75 -12.26
CA LEU A 65 9.95 -2.99 -11.15
C LEU A 65 9.51 -3.55 -9.79
N PRO A 66 10.38 -3.47 -8.77
CA PRO A 66 10.01 -3.90 -7.44
C PRO A 66 8.85 -3.06 -6.91
N ILE A 67 7.81 -3.73 -6.41
CA ILE A 67 6.69 -3.09 -5.71
C ILE A 67 7.08 -3.02 -4.23
N THR A 68 7.34 -1.80 -3.73
CA THR A 68 8.02 -1.61 -2.44
C THR A 68 7.16 -0.95 -1.37
N ARG A 69 6.00 -0.41 -1.74
CA ARG A 69 5.12 0.25 -0.77
C ARG A 69 3.64 0.20 -1.12
N ILE A 70 2.82 0.27 -0.07
CA ILE A 70 1.39 0.57 -0.12
C ILE A 70 1.20 2.00 0.36
N PHE A 71 0.50 2.81 -0.42
CA PHE A 71 0.20 4.21 -0.11
C PHE A 71 -1.31 4.42 -0.15
N SER A 72 -1.90 4.89 0.95
CA SER A 72 -3.35 4.88 1.10
C SER A 72 -3.92 6.22 1.53
N PHE A 73 -4.87 6.70 0.74
CA PHE A 73 -5.76 7.82 1.07
C PHE A 73 -7.06 7.36 1.76
N GLU A 74 -7.13 6.10 2.18
CA GLU A 74 -8.28 5.57 2.92
C GLU A 74 -8.03 5.65 4.43
N GLY A 75 -8.61 6.66 5.08
CA GLY A 75 -8.35 6.95 6.50
C GLY A 75 -8.80 5.86 7.47
N ALA A 76 -9.71 4.96 7.05
CA ALA A 76 -10.12 3.81 7.85
C ALA A 76 -9.01 2.75 8.01
N LEU A 77 -7.97 2.79 7.17
CA LEU A 77 -6.85 1.84 7.18
C LEU A 77 -5.64 2.35 7.98
N THR A 78 -5.71 3.57 8.49
CA THR A 78 -4.62 4.20 9.22
C THR A 78 -4.37 3.47 10.54
N GLY A 79 -3.14 2.97 10.71
CA GLY A 79 -2.67 2.28 11.91
C GLY A 79 -3.26 0.88 12.11
N PHE A 80 -3.86 0.27 11.07
CA PHE A 80 -4.52 -1.02 11.18
C PHE A 80 -3.56 -2.21 11.06
N PHE A 81 -2.48 -2.06 10.29
CA PHE A 81 -1.50 -3.13 10.02
C PHE A 81 -0.17 -2.84 10.71
N GLU A 82 0.49 -3.89 11.16
CA GLU A 82 1.77 -3.86 11.87
C GLU A 82 2.89 -4.51 11.05
N THR A 83 4.14 -4.21 11.41
CA THR A 83 5.30 -4.86 10.81
C THR A 83 5.23 -6.39 11.00
N SER A 84 5.52 -7.13 9.94
CA SER A 84 5.40 -8.59 9.79
C SER A 84 4.01 -9.12 9.40
N ASP A 85 2.99 -8.27 9.32
CA ASP A 85 1.67 -8.69 8.85
C ASP A 85 1.73 -9.15 7.38
N ARG A 86 1.08 -10.28 7.09
CA ARG A 86 0.83 -10.74 5.72
C ARG A 86 -0.52 -10.24 5.26
N VAL A 87 -0.52 -9.52 4.14
CA VAL A 87 -1.71 -8.85 3.62
C VAL A 87 -1.90 -9.14 2.14
N VAL A 88 -3.16 -9.12 1.71
CA VAL A 88 -3.53 -9.02 0.30
C VAL A 88 -4.13 -7.63 0.08
N VAL A 89 -3.57 -6.91 -0.88
CA VAL A 89 -4.00 -5.56 -1.26
C VAL A 89 -4.44 -5.53 -2.71
N ARG A 90 -5.57 -4.85 -2.97
CA ARG A 90 -6.05 -4.52 -4.30
C ARG A 90 -6.11 -3.01 -4.44
N GLY A 91 -5.40 -2.47 -5.43
CA GLY A 91 -5.30 -1.04 -5.66
C GLY A 91 -4.65 -0.70 -7.00
N LEU A 92 -4.43 0.59 -7.23
CA LEU A 92 -3.82 1.08 -8.46
C LEU A 92 -2.30 0.88 -8.38
N LEU A 93 -1.74 0.10 -9.32
CA LEU A 93 -0.29 0.04 -9.50
C LEU A 93 0.20 1.36 -10.09
N GLU A 94 1.21 1.94 -9.48
CA GLU A 94 1.86 3.15 -9.96
C GLU A 94 3.37 2.97 -10.06
N LYS A 95 3.95 3.53 -11.13
CA LYS A 95 5.39 3.72 -11.22
C LYS A 95 5.79 4.99 -10.49
N VAL A 96 6.79 4.88 -9.61
CA VAL A 96 7.38 6.00 -8.89
C VAL A 96 8.74 6.34 -9.49
N LEU A 97 8.91 7.60 -9.85
CA LEU A 97 10.13 8.16 -10.43
C LEU A 97 10.75 9.17 -9.46
N PRO A 98 11.75 8.74 -8.66
CA PRO A 98 12.50 9.67 -7.81
C PRO A 98 13.17 10.75 -8.65
N GLN A 99 13.09 12.00 -8.19
CA GLN A 99 13.74 13.15 -8.84
C GLN A 99 15.20 13.35 -8.38
N LYS A 100 15.63 12.63 -7.33
CA LYS A 100 16.99 12.67 -6.83
C LYS A 100 17.91 11.82 -7.72
N GLU A 101 19.00 12.41 -8.19
CA GLU A 101 20.02 11.72 -8.99
C GLU A 101 20.55 10.47 -8.27
N GLY A 102 20.70 9.37 -9.03
CA GLY A 102 21.20 8.08 -8.53
C GLY A 102 20.18 7.20 -7.81
N LYS A 103 18.90 7.62 -7.69
CA LYS A 103 17.83 6.75 -7.17
C LYS A 103 17.12 6.00 -8.29
N GLU A 104 16.97 4.69 -8.12
CA GLU A 104 16.24 3.84 -9.06
C GLU A 104 14.72 4.03 -8.94
N SER A 105 14.02 3.83 -10.07
CA SER A 105 12.56 3.80 -10.09
C SER A 105 12.03 2.53 -9.43
N PHE A 106 10.87 2.63 -8.80
CA PHE A 106 10.18 1.50 -8.19
C PHE A 106 8.68 1.60 -8.43
N ALA A 107 7.91 0.66 -7.90
CA ALA A 107 6.44 0.68 -7.97
C ALA A 107 5.79 0.74 -6.58
N GLN A 108 4.57 1.23 -6.55
CA GLN A 108 3.71 1.21 -5.36
C GLN A 108 2.29 0.77 -5.71
N ILE A 109 1.54 0.38 -4.68
CA ILE A 109 0.09 0.23 -4.75
C ILE A 109 -0.56 1.43 -4.06
N MET A 110 -1.40 2.17 -4.79
CA MET A 110 -2.20 3.26 -4.26
C MET A 110 -3.62 2.78 -3.93
N LEU A 111 -4.14 3.19 -2.78
CA LEU A 111 -5.54 3.06 -2.38
C LEU A 111 -6.19 4.45 -2.28
N GLY A 112 -7.49 4.54 -2.62
CA GLY A 112 -8.23 5.80 -2.72
C GLY A 112 -8.15 6.44 -4.10
N SER A 113 -7.94 5.64 -5.14
CA SER A 113 -7.84 6.09 -6.54
C SER A 113 -9.20 6.06 -7.26
N LYS A 114 -9.42 6.99 -8.20
CA LYS A 114 -10.66 6.97 -9.00
C LYS A 114 -10.68 5.78 -9.96
N GLU A 115 -9.51 5.37 -10.42
CA GLU A 115 -9.27 4.30 -11.38
C GLU A 115 -9.72 2.93 -10.86
N CYS A 116 -9.73 2.73 -9.54
CA CYS A 116 -10.21 1.50 -8.93
C CYS A 116 -11.67 1.57 -8.49
N ALA A 117 -12.33 2.73 -8.58
CA ALA A 117 -13.77 2.91 -8.39
C ALA A 117 -14.36 2.27 -7.09
N GLY A 118 -13.59 2.24 -6.01
CA GLY A 118 -14.00 1.65 -4.73
C GLY A 118 -13.93 0.11 -4.65
N ASP A 119 -13.37 -0.56 -5.67
CA ASP A 119 -13.03 -2.00 -5.65
C ASP A 119 -11.66 -2.25 -5.00
N GLU A 120 -11.20 -1.32 -4.17
CA GLU A 120 -9.92 -1.34 -3.48
C GLU A 120 -10.09 -1.98 -2.10
N PHE A 121 -9.09 -2.75 -1.68
CA PHE A 121 -9.09 -3.34 -0.34
C PHE A 121 -7.66 -3.63 0.13
N ILE A 122 -7.52 -3.78 1.44
CA ILE A 122 -6.37 -4.44 2.07
C ILE A 122 -6.92 -5.25 3.24
N ILE A 123 -6.58 -6.54 3.28
CA ILE A 123 -7.02 -7.47 4.31
C ILE A 123 -5.88 -8.43 4.67
N PHE A 124 -5.99 -9.12 5.80
CA PHE A 124 -5.03 -10.17 6.15
C PHE A 124 -5.08 -11.30 5.11
N ALA A 125 -3.92 -11.88 4.82
CA ALA A 125 -3.81 -12.96 3.84
C ALA A 125 -4.68 -14.18 4.21
N ASP A 126 -4.73 -14.52 5.50
CA ASP A 126 -5.56 -15.62 6.02
C ASP A 126 -7.06 -15.38 5.74
N ASP A 127 -7.54 -14.15 5.94
CA ASP A 127 -8.93 -13.78 5.64
C ASP A 127 -9.22 -13.87 4.14
N TYR A 128 -8.26 -13.47 3.30
CA TYR A 128 -8.38 -13.57 1.85
C TYR A 128 -8.51 -15.03 1.39
N GLU A 129 -7.68 -15.92 1.91
CA GLU A 129 -7.72 -17.36 1.61
C GLU A 129 -9.08 -17.97 1.97
N GLU A 130 -9.65 -17.61 3.14
CA GLU A 130 -10.98 -18.03 3.54
C GLU A 130 -12.08 -17.55 2.58
N ILE A 131 -12.01 -16.28 2.15
CA ILE A 131 -12.99 -15.69 1.22
C ILE A 131 -12.95 -16.41 -0.12
N VAL A 132 -11.75 -16.68 -0.65
CA VAL A 132 -11.57 -17.38 -1.93
C VAL A 132 -12.05 -18.83 -1.82
N ALA A 133 -11.79 -19.51 -0.70
CA ALA A 133 -12.25 -20.89 -0.47
C ALA A 133 -13.79 -20.99 -0.44
N LYS A 134 -14.48 -20.03 0.20
CA LYS A 134 -15.95 -19.99 0.29
C LYS A 134 -16.65 -19.66 -1.03
N ARG A 135 -15.92 -19.12 -2.02
CA ARG A 135 -16.44 -18.77 -3.35
C ARG A 135 -16.27 -19.89 -4.40
N LYS A 136 -15.56 -20.97 -4.05
CA LYS A 136 -15.41 -22.18 -4.86
C LYS A 136 -16.51 -23.18 -4.51
#